data_AF-A0A9N7AHG6-F1
#
_entry.id   AF-A0A9N7AHG6-F1
#
_cell.length_a   1.000
_cell.length_b   1.000
_cell.length_c   1.000
_cell.angle_alpha   90.00
_cell.angle_beta   90.00
_cell.angle_gamma   90.00
#
_symmetry.space_group_name_H-M   'P 1'
#
loop_
_entity.id
_entity.type
_entity.pdbx_description
1 polymer ?
#
loop_
_entity_poly.entity_id
_entity_poly.type
_entity_poly.pdbx_seq_one_letter_code
_entity_poly.pdbx_strand_id
1 'polypeptide(L)'
;MALALLSLSASISLLAVSPLAVSAVADSLVGWLWTAALFLFPGLVAAGLCAPFLAVKRVRALFRALPPAGRTLPSYVAVAVGLSIPYLAGVVLTVALVDSAGPGWSEGFLDTALFGGLLVGLVAPAVAVIGLPRLGLDWDSTGYGPSTWLLLVAAGLWYAFVAAVPLVALAVGMALPGGY
;
A
#
# COMPACT_ATOMS: atom_id res chain seq x y z
N MET A 1 -55.17 44.24 -3.45
CA MET A 1 -55.94 43.01 -3.16
C MET A 1 -55.18 41.86 -3.82
N ALA A 2 -54.02 41.49 -3.26
CA ALA A 2 -53.81 40.54 -2.17
C ALA A 2 -54.01 39.08 -2.63
N LEU A 3 -52.96 38.27 -2.41
CA LEU A 3 -52.88 36.80 -2.46
C LEU A 3 -52.51 36.15 -3.80
N ALA A 4 -51.22 36.16 -4.12
CA ALA A 4 -50.55 34.99 -4.72
C ALA A 4 -49.09 34.87 -4.23
N LEU A 5 -48.82 35.31 -3.00
CA LEU A 5 -47.51 35.23 -2.32
C LEU A 5 -47.32 33.91 -1.53
N LEU A 6 -48.02 32.83 -1.90
CA LEU A 6 -48.18 31.65 -1.04
C LEU A 6 -47.81 30.29 -1.65
N SER A 7 -46.92 30.24 -2.65
CA SER A 7 -46.32 28.95 -3.06
C SER A 7 -44.81 28.96 -3.18
N LEU A 8 -44.14 29.96 -2.57
CA LEU A 8 -42.68 29.96 -2.42
C LEU A 8 -42.20 29.16 -1.19
N SER A 9 -43.08 28.43 -0.50
CA SER A 9 -42.80 27.91 0.85
C SER A 9 -42.75 26.37 0.98
N ALA A 10 -42.79 25.61 -0.12
CA ALA A 10 -42.88 24.14 -0.05
C ALA A 10 -41.95 23.38 -1.01
N SER A 11 -40.79 23.93 -1.36
CA SER A 11 -39.78 23.19 -2.13
C SER A 11 -38.46 23.00 -1.39
N ILE A 12 -38.38 23.41 -0.12
CA ILE A 12 -37.35 22.90 0.81
C ILE A 12 -37.96 21.68 1.50
N SER A 13 -38.23 20.63 0.71
CA SER A 13 -38.21 19.28 1.28
C SER A 13 -36.78 19.05 1.72
N LEU A 14 -36.47 19.45 2.95
CA LEU A 14 -35.39 18.86 3.75
C LEU A 14 -35.39 17.38 3.42
N LEU A 15 -34.31 16.91 2.80
CA LEU A 15 -34.15 15.54 2.35
C LEU A 15 -34.77 14.60 3.37
N ALA A 16 -35.93 14.03 3.06
CA ALA A 16 -36.41 12.85 3.74
C ALA A 16 -35.48 11.73 3.28
N VAL A 17 -34.27 11.70 3.84
CA VAL A 17 -33.35 10.59 3.65
C VAL A 17 -34.07 9.40 4.25
N SER A 18 -34.65 8.58 3.39
CA SER A 18 -35.36 7.38 3.82
C SER A 18 -34.37 6.52 4.62
N PRO A 19 -34.80 5.82 5.68
CA PRO A 19 -33.89 4.97 6.48
C PRO A 19 -33.17 3.92 5.61
N LEU A 20 -33.80 3.50 4.50
CA LEU A 20 -33.21 2.67 3.44
C LEU A 20 -32.04 3.34 2.69
N ALA A 21 -32.10 4.65 2.45
CA ALA A 21 -31.00 5.38 1.84
C ALA A 21 -29.84 5.56 2.82
N VAL A 22 -30.13 5.75 4.11
CA VAL A 22 -29.10 5.78 5.17
C VAL A 22 -28.40 4.43 5.30
N SER A 23 -29.15 3.31 5.31
CA SER A 23 -28.57 1.98 5.41
C SER A 23 -27.71 1.63 4.18
N ALA A 24 -28.19 1.93 2.97
CA ALA A 24 -27.41 1.68 1.75
C ALA A 24 -26.10 2.48 1.69
N VAL A 25 -26.12 3.75 2.14
CA VAL A 25 -24.90 4.56 2.25
C VAL A 25 -23.98 3.99 3.33
N ALA A 26 -24.51 3.57 4.48
CA ALA A 26 -23.72 2.95 5.53
C ALA A 26 -23.04 1.65 5.05
N ASP A 27 -23.78 0.77 4.37
CA ASP A 27 -23.25 -0.48 3.81
C ASP A 27 -22.16 -0.19 2.76
N SER A 28 -22.37 0.80 1.91
CA SER A 28 -21.37 1.24 0.93
C SER A 28 -20.11 1.78 1.60
N LEU A 29 -20.25 2.63 2.62
CA LEU A 29 -19.13 3.17 3.39
C LEU A 29 -18.36 2.06 4.09
N VAL A 30 -19.05 1.09 4.69
CA VAL A 30 -18.44 -0.09 5.32
C VAL A 30 -17.65 -0.90 4.28
N GLY A 31 -18.21 -1.11 3.09
CA GLY A 31 -17.52 -1.75 1.98
C GLY A 31 -16.23 -1.03 1.59
N TRP A 32 -16.28 0.29 1.42
CA TRP A 32 -15.09 1.10 1.09
C TRP A 32 -14.04 1.11 2.20
N LEU A 33 -14.46 1.16 3.47
CA LEU A 33 -13.56 1.05 4.61
C LEU A 33 -12.88 -0.31 4.64
N TRP A 34 -13.60 -1.38 4.33
CA TRP A 34 -13.04 -2.72 4.23
C TRP A 34 -12.02 -2.83 3.10
N THR A 35 -12.35 -2.29 1.91
CA THR A 35 -11.39 -2.22 0.80
C THR A 35 -10.14 -1.43 1.18
N ALA A 36 -10.29 -0.26 1.80
CA ALA A 36 -9.15 0.53 2.27
C ALA A 36 -8.31 -0.25 3.29
N ALA A 37 -8.95 -0.94 4.24
CA ALA A 37 -8.26 -1.76 5.23
C ALA A 37 -7.45 -2.88 4.56
N LEU A 38 -8.02 -3.60 3.58
CA LEU A 38 -7.31 -4.65 2.85
C LEU A 38 -6.10 -4.13 2.07
N PHE A 39 -6.18 -2.92 1.51
CA PHE A 39 -5.06 -2.31 0.78
C PHE A 39 -3.98 -1.78 1.72
N LEU A 40 -4.34 -1.26 2.89
CA LEU A 40 -3.38 -0.73 3.86
C LEU A 40 -2.72 -1.84 4.69
N PHE A 41 -3.45 -2.91 4.98
CA PHE A 41 -3.04 -3.93 5.94
C PHE A 41 -1.68 -4.58 5.62
N PRO A 42 -1.38 -5.02 4.38
CA PRO A 42 -0.07 -5.62 4.06
C PRO A 42 1.08 -4.67 4.37
N GLY A 43 0.93 -3.40 3.99
CA GLY A 43 1.93 -2.36 4.23
C GLY A 43 2.12 -2.05 5.72
N LEU A 44 1.03 -2.05 6.50
CA LEU A 44 1.09 -1.86 7.96
C LEU A 44 1.74 -3.04 8.68
N VAL A 45 1.42 -4.27 8.28
CA VAL A 45 2.06 -5.48 8.85
C VAL A 45 3.55 -5.48 8.52
N ALA A 46 3.91 -5.21 7.26
CA ALA A 46 5.31 -5.09 6.86
C ALA A 46 6.02 -3.95 7.59
N ALA A 47 5.35 -2.80 7.81
CA ALA A 47 5.89 -1.70 8.62
C ALA A 47 6.17 -2.14 10.07
N GLY A 48 5.28 -2.92 10.69
CA GLY A 48 5.50 -3.47 12.02
C GLY A 48 6.72 -4.40 12.07
N LEU A 49 6.79 -5.34 11.12
CA LEU A 49 7.86 -6.34 11.05
C LEU A 49 9.23 -5.76 10.62
N CYS A 50 9.23 -4.63 9.91
CA CYS A 50 10.44 -3.90 9.52
C CYS A 50 10.83 -2.79 10.51
N ALA A 51 10.02 -2.54 11.55
CA ALA A 51 10.29 -1.47 12.53
C ALA A 51 11.68 -1.53 13.19
N PRO A 52 12.31 -2.71 13.44
CA PRO A 52 13.65 -2.78 13.99
C PRO A 52 14.71 -1.98 13.18
N PHE A 53 14.55 -1.84 11.86
CA PHE A 53 15.48 -1.05 11.03
C PHE A 53 15.48 0.45 11.39
N LEU A 54 14.40 0.96 12.00
CA LEU A 54 14.34 2.35 12.49
C LEU A 54 15.28 2.61 13.68
N ALA A 55 15.82 1.56 14.31
CA ALA A 55 16.89 1.70 15.29
C ALA A 55 18.15 2.34 14.69
N VAL A 56 18.38 2.16 13.38
CA VAL A 56 19.55 2.72 12.70
C VAL A 56 19.33 4.20 12.40
N LYS A 57 20.29 5.03 12.85
CA LYS A 57 20.24 6.50 12.68
C LYS A 57 20.10 6.93 11.21
N ARG A 58 20.79 6.25 10.28
CA ARG A 58 20.73 6.56 8.83
C ARG A 58 19.35 6.30 8.24
N VAL A 59 18.73 5.17 8.55
CA VAL A 59 17.36 4.85 8.13
C VAL A 59 16.38 5.89 8.67
N ARG A 60 16.55 6.29 9.93
CA ARG A 60 15.73 7.35 10.53
C ARG A 60 15.92 8.71 9.84
N ALA A 61 17.15 9.02 9.41
CA ALA A 61 17.45 10.24 8.68
C ALA A 61 16.74 10.26 7.32
N LEU A 62 16.75 9.14 6.57
CA LEU A 62 15.97 8.97 5.34
C LEU A 62 14.50 9.37 5.55
N PHE A 63 13.82 8.77 6.52
CA PHE A 63 12.40 9.05 6.76
C PHE A 63 12.13 10.46 7.32
N ARG A 64 13.11 11.11 7.95
CA ARG A 64 12.97 12.53 8.38
C ARG A 64 13.12 13.49 7.22
N ALA A 65 13.93 13.16 6.22
CA ALA A 65 14.10 13.97 5.02
C ALA A 65 12.86 13.92 4.13
N LEU A 66 12.11 12.82 4.15
CA LEU A 66 10.89 12.67 3.36
C LEU A 66 9.74 13.54 3.90
N PRO A 67 8.94 14.17 3.00
CA PRO A 67 7.71 14.85 3.38
C PRO A 67 6.69 13.88 4.02
N PRO A 68 6.03 14.23 5.14
CA PRO A 68 6.14 15.48 5.91
C PRO A 68 7.45 15.56 6.72
N ALA A 69 8.26 16.58 6.43
CA ALA A 69 9.63 16.70 6.92
C ALA A 69 9.70 16.70 8.46
N GLY A 70 10.73 16.03 9.00
CA GLY A 70 10.96 15.89 10.43
C GLY A 70 10.05 14.88 11.14
N ARG A 71 9.01 14.35 10.48
CA ARG A 71 8.09 13.36 11.07
C ARG A 71 8.38 11.95 10.56
N THR A 72 9.21 11.22 11.30
CA THR A 72 9.66 9.87 10.92
C THR A 72 8.51 8.85 10.78
N LEU A 73 7.58 8.80 11.75
CA LEU A 73 6.52 7.80 11.77
C LEU A 73 5.58 7.87 10.55
N PRO A 74 4.97 9.03 10.20
CA PRO A 74 4.09 9.09 9.04
C PRO A 74 4.83 8.85 7.73
N SER A 75 6.06 9.35 7.56
CA SER A 75 6.86 9.08 6.37
C SER A 75 7.22 7.59 6.25
N TYR A 76 7.56 6.95 7.38
CA TYR A 76 7.84 5.51 7.42
C TYR A 76 6.61 4.68 7.03
N VAL A 77 5.45 4.96 7.63
CA VAL A 77 4.20 4.24 7.34
C VAL A 77 3.77 4.49 5.90
N ALA A 78 3.85 5.73 5.40
CA ALA A 78 3.50 6.05 4.03
C ALA A 78 4.39 5.33 3.01
N VAL A 79 5.71 5.28 3.25
CA VAL A 79 6.63 4.50 2.40
C VAL A 79 6.33 3.01 2.51
N ALA A 80 6.13 2.48 3.71
CA ALA A 80 5.82 1.07 3.90
C ALA A 80 4.51 0.67 3.21
N VAL A 81 3.47 1.51 3.23
CA VAL A 81 2.25 1.28 2.44
C VAL A 81 2.53 1.41 0.95
N GLY A 82 3.30 2.43 0.53
CA GLY A 82 3.67 2.64 -0.87
C GLY A 82 4.46 1.46 -1.47
N LEU A 83 5.35 0.85 -0.70
CA LEU A 83 6.10 -0.34 -1.12
C LEU A 83 5.22 -1.60 -1.29
N SER A 84 4.00 -1.61 -0.74
CA SER A 84 3.03 -2.69 -0.98
C SER A 84 2.30 -2.57 -2.32
N ILE A 85 2.29 -1.38 -2.95
CA ILE A 85 1.60 -1.12 -4.22
C ILE A 85 1.97 -2.13 -5.32
N PRO A 86 3.25 -2.45 -5.62
CA PRO A 86 3.56 -3.42 -6.67
C PRO A 86 2.98 -4.82 -6.40
N TYR A 87 2.91 -5.26 -5.14
CA TYR A 87 2.30 -6.53 -4.78
C TYR A 87 0.78 -6.52 -4.95
N LEU A 88 0.12 -5.45 -4.49
CA LEU A 88 -1.32 -5.27 -4.67
C LEU A 88 -1.69 -5.18 -6.14
N ALA A 89 -0.91 -4.45 -6.93
CA ALA A 89 -1.09 -4.36 -8.37
C ALA A 89 -0.97 -5.74 -9.04
N GLY A 90 0.05 -6.53 -8.71
CA GLY A 90 0.21 -7.88 -9.25
C GLY A 90 -0.94 -8.83 -8.87
N VAL A 91 -1.43 -8.77 -7.63
CA VAL A 91 -2.63 -9.53 -7.20
C VAL A 91 -3.85 -9.14 -8.02
N VAL A 92 -4.13 -7.84 -8.15
CA VAL A 92 -5.27 -7.33 -8.91
C VAL A 92 -5.16 -7.72 -10.39
N LEU A 93 -3.97 -7.60 -10.99
CA LEU A 93 -3.72 -7.99 -12.38
C LEU A 93 -3.91 -9.50 -12.58
N THR A 94 -3.42 -10.33 -11.66
CA THR A 94 -3.59 -11.79 -11.72
C THR A 94 -5.08 -12.14 -11.72
N VAL A 95 -5.83 -11.62 -10.75
CA VAL A 95 -7.28 -11.90 -10.64
C VAL A 95 -8.07 -11.36 -11.83
N ALA A 96 -7.68 -10.21 -12.39
CA ALA A 96 -8.40 -9.57 -13.48
C ALA A 96 -8.11 -10.17 -14.87
N LEU A 97 -6.92 -10.73 -15.08
CA LEU A 97 -6.43 -11.10 -16.40
C LEU A 97 -6.18 -12.61 -16.58
N VAL A 98 -6.05 -13.37 -15.49
CA VAL A 98 -5.68 -14.79 -15.55
C VAL A 98 -6.90 -15.66 -15.20
N ASP A 99 -7.15 -16.67 -16.03
CA ASP A 99 -8.21 -17.65 -15.77
C ASP A 99 -7.91 -18.39 -14.46
N SER A 100 -8.93 -18.52 -13.63
CA SER A 100 -8.85 -19.29 -12.38
C SER A 100 -8.77 -20.79 -12.63
N ALA A 101 -9.09 -21.26 -13.84
CA ALA A 101 -8.97 -22.68 -14.20
C ALA A 101 -7.49 -23.09 -14.32
N GLY A 102 -7.04 -23.98 -13.44
CA GLY A 102 -5.69 -24.54 -13.48
C GLY A 102 -4.63 -23.66 -12.78
N PRO A 103 -3.33 -23.81 -13.12
CA PRO A 103 -2.24 -23.25 -12.31
C PRO A 103 -2.04 -21.73 -12.48
N GLY A 104 -2.80 -21.06 -13.35
CA GLY A 104 -2.54 -19.68 -13.75
C GLY A 104 -2.50 -18.68 -12.58
N TRP A 105 -3.39 -18.83 -11.60
CA TRP A 105 -3.37 -17.98 -10.41
C TRP A 105 -2.13 -18.24 -9.55
N SER A 106 -1.71 -19.50 -9.39
CA SER A 106 -0.49 -19.85 -8.65
C SER A 106 0.74 -19.19 -9.27
N GLU A 107 0.89 -19.32 -10.59
CA GLU A 107 1.98 -18.68 -11.35
C GLU A 107 1.95 -17.16 -11.21
N GLY A 108 0.78 -16.53 -11.39
CA GLY A 108 0.63 -15.07 -11.28
C GLY A 108 1.01 -14.51 -9.89
N PHE A 109 0.69 -15.23 -8.81
CA PHE A 109 1.10 -14.84 -7.46
C PHE A 109 2.61 -15.03 -7.22
N LEU A 110 3.22 -16.07 -7.78
CA LEU A 110 4.68 -16.25 -7.72
C LEU A 110 5.42 -15.17 -8.51
N ASP A 111 4.94 -14.83 -9.71
CA ASP A 111 5.50 -13.73 -10.50
C ASP A 111 5.35 -12.39 -9.77
N THR A 112 4.18 -12.16 -9.16
CA THR A 112 3.94 -10.96 -8.33
C THR A 112 4.94 -10.88 -7.18
N ALA A 113 5.17 -12.00 -6.47
CA ALA A 113 6.15 -12.05 -5.39
C ALA A 113 7.58 -11.77 -5.89
N LEU A 114 7.96 -12.34 -7.03
CA LEU A 114 9.28 -12.15 -7.64
C LEU A 114 9.51 -10.70 -8.07
N PHE A 115 8.63 -10.14 -8.92
CA PHE A 115 8.79 -8.79 -9.46
C PHE A 115 8.56 -7.72 -8.40
N GLY A 116 7.59 -7.90 -7.50
CA GLY A 116 7.41 -7.04 -6.34
C GLY A 116 8.67 -7.04 -5.46
N GLY A 117 9.27 -8.22 -5.26
CA GLY A 117 10.52 -8.37 -4.53
C GLY A 117 11.69 -7.64 -5.18
N LEU A 118 11.83 -7.73 -6.50
CA LEU A 118 12.86 -6.99 -7.25
C LEU A 118 12.69 -5.47 -7.14
N LEU A 119 11.46 -4.98 -7.29
CA LEU A 119 11.15 -3.56 -7.20
C LEU A 119 11.47 -3.01 -5.80
N VAL A 120 11.08 -3.73 -4.74
CA VAL A 120 11.31 -3.26 -3.37
C VAL A 120 12.75 -3.51 -2.91
N GLY A 121 13.34 -4.65 -3.27
CA GLY A 121 14.67 -5.05 -2.84
C GLY A 121 15.82 -4.31 -3.54
N LEU A 122 15.59 -3.80 -4.77
CA LEU A 122 16.63 -3.14 -5.55
C LEU A 122 16.24 -1.75 -6.04
N VAL A 123 15.04 -1.60 -6.63
CA VAL A 123 14.64 -0.31 -7.22
C VAL A 123 14.37 0.73 -6.14
N ALA A 124 13.70 0.39 -5.04
CA ALA A 124 13.47 1.33 -3.95
C ALA A 124 14.79 1.83 -3.28
N PRO A 125 15.78 0.96 -2.97
CA PRO A 125 17.11 1.41 -2.56
C PRO A 125 17.78 2.33 -3.59
N ALA A 126 17.69 2.02 -4.88
CA ALA A 126 18.25 2.86 -5.93
C ALA A 126 17.58 4.24 -5.98
N VAL A 127 16.25 4.31 -5.84
CA VAL A 127 15.51 5.58 -5.73
C VAL A 127 15.96 6.36 -4.49
N ALA A 128 16.14 5.69 -3.35
CA ALA A 128 16.56 6.35 -2.11
C ALA A 128 17.99 6.92 -2.18
N VAL A 129 18.91 6.20 -2.83
CA VAL A 129 20.33 6.59 -2.92
C VAL A 129 20.61 7.53 -4.08
N ILE A 130 19.97 7.33 -5.23
CA ILE A 130 20.28 8.06 -6.46
C ILE A 130 19.20 9.10 -6.78
N GLY A 131 17.92 8.72 -6.60
CA GLY A 131 16.78 9.56 -6.95
C GLY A 131 16.57 10.72 -5.98
N LEU A 132 16.43 10.43 -4.68
CA LEU A 132 16.15 11.44 -3.66
C LEU A 132 17.17 12.58 -3.61
N PRO A 133 18.50 12.34 -3.68
CA PRO A 133 19.47 13.44 -3.64
C PRO A 133 19.37 14.37 -4.84
N ARG A 134 19.03 13.82 -6.03
CA ARG A 134 18.80 14.62 -7.24
C ARG A 134 17.53 15.47 -7.16
N LEU A 135 16.62 15.14 -6.26
CA LEU A 135 15.43 15.92 -5.94
C LEU A 135 15.66 16.92 -4.79
N GLY A 136 16.91 17.08 -4.33
CA GLY A 136 17.29 17.96 -3.23
C GLY A 136 17.03 17.38 -1.83
N LEU A 137 16.67 16.10 -1.74
CA LEU A 137 16.46 15.39 -0.48
C LEU A 137 17.71 14.61 -0.09
N ASP A 138 18.71 15.34 0.41
CA ASP A 138 19.91 14.72 1.00
C ASP A 138 19.62 14.26 2.43
N TRP A 139 19.93 13.00 2.69
CA TRP A 139 19.61 12.34 3.96
C TRP A 139 20.76 11.51 4.51
N ASP A 140 21.79 11.24 3.72
CA ASP A 140 22.93 10.42 4.14
C ASP A 140 24.21 11.26 4.22
N SER A 141 24.56 11.65 5.44
CA SER A 141 25.81 12.39 5.72
C SER A 141 27.09 11.60 5.42
N THR A 142 27.00 10.31 5.08
CA THR A 142 28.16 9.46 4.75
C THR A 142 28.42 9.35 3.25
N GLY A 143 27.67 10.09 2.42
CA GLY A 143 27.92 10.18 0.99
C GLY A 143 27.50 8.94 0.21
N TYR A 144 26.50 8.20 0.69
CA TYR A 144 25.86 7.11 -0.07
C TYR A 144 26.78 5.93 -0.40
N GLY A 145 27.76 5.65 0.47
CA GLY A 145 28.72 4.57 0.26
C GLY A 145 28.13 3.15 0.30
N PRO A 146 28.97 2.11 0.08
CA PRO A 146 28.52 0.71 0.02
C PRO A 146 27.76 0.24 1.27
N SER A 147 28.11 0.76 2.45
CA SER A 147 27.40 0.46 3.70
C SER A 147 25.94 0.92 3.69
N THR A 148 25.65 2.06 3.07
CA THR A 148 24.28 2.58 2.93
C THR A 148 23.48 1.72 1.95
N TRP A 149 24.08 1.34 0.83
CA TRP A 149 23.47 0.39 -0.11
C TRP A 149 23.13 -0.94 0.54
N LEU A 150 24.10 -1.56 1.22
CA LEU A 150 23.89 -2.85 1.86
C LEU A 150 22.77 -2.79 2.90
N LEU A 151 22.72 -1.71 3.68
CA LEU A 151 21.66 -1.50 4.66
C LEU A 151 20.28 -1.35 4.00
N LEU A 152 20.16 -0.56 2.92
CA LEU A 152 18.88 -0.33 2.26
C LEU A 152 18.40 -1.56 1.49
N VAL A 153 19.32 -2.26 0.81
CA VAL A 153 19.02 -3.52 0.14
C VAL A 153 18.62 -4.57 1.15
N ALA A 154 19.32 -4.71 2.29
CA ALA A 154 18.93 -5.64 3.34
C ALA A 154 17.53 -5.32 3.91
N ALA A 155 17.24 -4.04 4.17
CA ALA A 155 15.92 -3.61 4.64
C ALA A 155 14.83 -3.85 3.57
N GLY A 156 15.12 -3.54 2.30
CA GLY A 156 14.22 -3.77 1.18
C GLY A 156 13.93 -5.24 0.93
N LEU A 157 14.96 -6.10 0.99
CA LEU A 157 14.82 -7.55 0.87
C LEU A 157 14.05 -8.15 2.05
N TRP A 158 14.27 -7.67 3.27
CA TRP A 158 13.48 -8.11 4.42
C TRP A 158 12.00 -7.74 4.27
N TYR A 159 11.72 -6.50 3.86
CA TYR A 159 10.36 -6.07 3.55
C TYR A 159 9.75 -6.96 2.45
N ALA A 160 10.49 -7.18 1.36
CA ALA A 160 10.05 -7.99 0.24
C ALA A 160 9.72 -9.42 0.65
N PHE A 161 10.57 -10.03 1.49
CA PHE A 161 10.32 -11.34 2.07
C PHE A 161 9.00 -11.38 2.84
N VAL A 162 8.79 -10.42 3.75
CA VAL A 162 7.55 -10.33 4.54
C VAL A 162 6.31 -10.18 3.64
N ALA A 163 6.39 -9.37 2.59
CA ALA A 163 5.30 -9.17 1.65
C ALA A 163 5.05 -10.38 0.72
N ALA A 164 6.11 -11.10 0.35
CA ALA A 164 6.04 -12.25 -0.54
C ALA A 164 5.51 -13.52 0.14
N VAL A 165 5.81 -13.75 1.42
CA VAL A 165 5.38 -14.94 2.18
C VAL A 165 3.88 -15.27 2.01
N PRO A 166 2.93 -14.35 2.22
CA PRO A 166 1.51 -14.68 2.04
C PRO A 166 1.15 -15.03 0.58
N LEU A 167 1.78 -14.38 -0.40
CA LEU A 167 1.54 -14.67 -1.82
C LEU A 167 2.06 -16.05 -2.21
N VAL A 168 3.26 -16.40 -1.75
CA VAL A 168 3.85 -17.73 -1.98
C VAL A 168 3.03 -18.81 -1.29
N ALA A 169 2.59 -18.58 -0.04
CA ALA A 169 1.74 -19.52 0.67
C ALA A 169 0.40 -19.75 -0.06
N LEU A 170 -0.20 -18.68 -0.58
CA LEU A 170 -1.43 -18.74 -1.37
C LEU A 170 -1.19 -19.48 -2.69
N ALA A 171 -0.11 -19.16 -3.41
CA ALA A 171 0.26 -19.84 -4.65
C ALA A 171 0.45 -21.35 -4.45
N VAL A 172 1.16 -21.77 -3.40
CA VAL A 172 1.35 -23.18 -3.05
C VAL A 172 0.01 -23.83 -2.71
N GLY A 173 -0.85 -23.16 -1.94
CA GLY A 173 -2.20 -23.65 -1.63
C GLY A 173 -3.04 -23.92 -2.87
N MET A 174 -2.98 -23.06 -3.89
CA MET A 174 -3.66 -23.26 -5.17
C MET A 174 -3.11 -24.45 -5.96
N ALA A 175 -1.81 -24.75 -5.82
CA ALA A 175 -1.15 -25.79 -6.60
C ALA A 175 -1.37 -27.21 -6.03
N LEU A 176 -1.89 -27.33 -4.80
CA LEU A 176 -2.16 -28.62 -4.16
C LEU A 176 -3.44 -29.28 -4.70
N PRO A 177 -3.56 -30.62 -4.66
CA PRO A 177 -4.77 -31.32 -5.09
C PRO A 177 -5.99 -30.85 -4.29
N GLY A 178 -6.98 -30.24 -4.96
CA GLY A 178 -8.15 -29.62 -4.34
C GLY A 178 -8.08 -28.09 -4.23
N GLY A 179 -6.92 -27.49 -4.54
CA GLY A 179 -6.87 -26.12 -5.06
C GLY A 179 -7.56 -26.14 -6.42
N TYR A 180 -8.60 -25.33 -6.54
CA TYR A 180 -9.62 -25.32 -7.61
C TYR A 180 -9.09 -25.45 -9.04
#